data_AF-A0A1G8P952-F1
#
_entry.id   AF-A0A1G8P952-F1
#
_cell.length_a   1.000
_cell.length_b   1.000
_cell.length_c   1.000
_cell.angle_alpha   90.00
_cell.angle_beta   90.00
_cell.angle_gamma   90.00
#
_symmetry.space_group_name_H-M   'P 1'
#
loop_
_entity.id
_entity.type
_entity.pdbx_description
1 polymer ?
#
loop_
_entity_poly.entity_id
_entity_poly.type
_entity_poly.pdbx_seq_one_letter_code
_entity_poly.pdbx_strand_id
1 'polypeptide(L)'
;MGYGIMRCEKRKIQACGGIQAENNRQADKQKDFKASDIDWDRTNENEFLIQSMNLQQDIKKELKEHGIDKWRKDAVVCIDGLYTASPEFFEGKTKEECMEYFKDCLEYHEKTYGVTINAVIHFDEATPHMHCQSVPLVEREDGSFKLCAKELMGNIKQYHQRQNEFHEEVGLKYGLERGQVQDREERREHLDTLEFKTQEKTKELTQSIEAVETLKLEGAKLQGRIESKQNDLEAVEGEIERSRGKLEKLEGQVKKAKDFKKEKADKDILGRPRDRVTLDWTEYRSLQKTAKKVEDVEREESLLNYRERQFEQNKAEIQPNIDAAAEDREKAAKELQQAREYKDNLESYILGTAGKQAEEMFQEFKNSLAKGYDMDKLEFIEKELQKYNVGGKSLFDIVEEKFQEHIEEIEHQARSWGPEL
;
A
#
# COMPACT_ATOMS: atom_id res chain seq x y z
N MET A 1 18.17 -7.78 -15.45
CA MET A 1 18.63 -9.17 -15.62
C MET A 1 17.65 -10.05 -14.89
N GLY A 2 17.09 -11.06 -15.56
CA GLY A 2 16.07 -11.94 -15.00
C GLY A 2 16.66 -13.23 -14.44
N TYR A 3 15.95 -13.88 -13.53
CA TYR A 3 16.28 -15.18 -12.97
C TYR A 3 15.37 -16.26 -13.52
N GLY A 4 15.91 -17.46 -13.76
CA GLY A 4 15.11 -18.65 -14.01
C GLY A 4 14.55 -19.18 -12.68
N ILE A 5 13.25 -19.44 -12.64
CA ILE A 5 12.54 -19.83 -11.42
C ILE A 5 11.95 -21.22 -11.62
N MET A 6 12.43 -22.17 -10.82
CA MET A 6 11.87 -23.52 -10.72
C MET A 6 11.58 -23.84 -9.26
N ARG A 7 10.38 -24.38 -9.00
CA ARG A 7 9.97 -24.90 -7.70
C ARG A 7 9.22 -26.20 -7.87
N CYS A 8 9.35 -27.13 -6.92
CA CYS A 8 8.59 -28.37 -6.92
C CYS A 8 7.99 -28.64 -5.54
N GLU A 9 6.73 -29.05 -5.52
CA GLU A 9 5.99 -29.42 -4.33
C GLU A 9 5.57 -30.90 -4.35
N LYS A 10 5.43 -31.49 -3.16
CA LYS A 10 4.99 -32.87 -2.99
C LYS A 10 3.50 -32.90 -2.76
N ARG A 11 2.74 -33.61 -3.60
CA ARG A 11 1.29 -33.69 -3.52
C ARG A 11 0.80 -35.10 -3.24
N LYS A 12 -0.19 -35.18 -2.35
CA LYS A 12 -0.98 -36.40 -2.10
C LYS A 12 -2.16 -36.44 -3.07
N ILE A 13 -2.75 -37.62 -3.26
CA ILE A 13 -3.82 -37.83 -4.24
C ILE A 13 -5.03 -36.90 -4.01
N GLN A 14 -5.33 -36.55 -2.76
CA GLN A 14 -6.46 -35.70 -2.40
C GLN A 14 -6.29 -34.25 -2.89
N ALA A 15 -5.05 -33.76 -2.96
CA ALA A 15 -4.76 -32.40 -3.43
C ALA A 15 -4.89 -32.25 -4.96
N CYS A 16 -4.74 -33.35 -5.70
CA CYS A 16 -4.71 -33.35 -7.17
C CYS A 16 -6.01 -32.83 -7.81
N GLY A 17 -7.16 -32.97 -7.14
CA GLY A 17 -8.43 -32.45 -7.66
C GLY A 17 -8.48 -30.92 -7.68
N GLY A 18 -8.01 -30.27 -6.61
CA GLY A 18 -7.93 -28.80 -6.56
C GLY A 18 -6.90 -28.25 -7.54
N ILE A 19 -5.73 -28.89 -7.58
CA ILE A 19 -4.64 -28.53 -8.51
C ILE A 19 -5.12 -28.63 -9.98
N GLN A 20 -5.86 -29.68 -10.33
CA GLN A 20 -6.41 -29.81 -11.67
C GLN A 20 -7.45 -28.71 -11.96
N ALA A 21 -8.34 -28.43 -11.01
CA ALA A 21 -9.37 -27.40 -11.19
C ALA A 21 -8.74 -26.03 -11.46
N GLU A 22 -7.67 -25.70 -10.75
CA GLU A 22 -6.90 -24.48 -10.90
C GLU A 22 -6.15 -24.48 -12.24
N ASN A 23 -5.28 -25.47 -12.47
CA ASN A 23 -4.38 -25.49 -13.62
C ASN A 23 -5.12 -25.65 -14.95
N ASN A 24 -6.25 -26.39 -14.95
CA ASN A 24 -7.04 -26.57 -16.17
C ASN A 24 -8.19 -25.56 -16.31
N ARG A 25 -8.24 -24.55 -15.43
CA ARG A 25 -9.27 -23.49 -15.44
C ARG A 25 -10.69 -24.05 -15.54
N GLN A 26 -11.01 -25.01 -14.69
CA GLN A 26 -12.33 -25.66 -14.73
C GLN A 26 -13.43 -24.62 -14.43
N ALA A 27 -14.26 -24.33 -15.43
CA ALA A 27 -15.22 -23.23 -15.38
C ALA A 27 -16.25 -23.36 -14.23
N ASP A 28 -16.63 -24.59 -13.86
CA ASP A 28 -17.51 -24.85 -12.72
C ASP A 28 -16.88 -24.50 -11.37
N LYS A 29 -15.55 -24.36 -11.34
CA LYS A 29 -14.73 -24.02 -10.17
C LYS A 29 -14.26 -22.57 -10.15
N GLN A 30 -14.61 -21.76 -11.14
CA GLN A 30 -14.26 -20.33 -11.20
C GLN A 30 -14.60 -19.57 -9.90
N LYS A 31 -15.72 -19.91 -9.26
CA LYS A 31 -16.15 -19.27 -8.01
C LYS A 31 -15.21 -19.54 -6.83
N ASP A 32 -14.45 -20.62 -6.89
CA ASP A 32 -13.52 -21.03 -5.84
C ASP A 32 -12.20 -20.23 -5.92
N PHE A 33 -11.93 -19.59 -7.07
CA PHE A 33 -10.73 -18.80 -7.34
C PHE A 33 -10.98 -17.28 -7.38
N LYS A 34 -12.05 -16.78 -6.78
CA LYS A 34 -12.39 -15.34 -6.83
C LYS A 34 -11.33 -14.41 -6.22
N ALA A 35 -10.45 -14.94 -5.38
CA ALA A 35 -9.36 -14.19 -4.76
C ALA A 35 -8.06 -14.23 -5.58
N SER A 36 -8.00 -15.00 -6.67
CA SER A 36 -6.84 -15.05 -7.56
C SER A 36 -6.86 -13.89 -8.56
N ASP A 37 -5.70 -13.65 -9.16
CA ASP A 37 -5.44 -12.70 -10.24
C ASP A 37 -5.61 -13.31 -11.64
N ILE A 38 -6.37 -14.41 -11.74
CA ILE A 38 -6.67 -15.04 -13.02
C ILE A 38 -7.59 -14.12 -13.82
N ASP A 39 -7.11 -13.72 -15.00
CA ASP A 39 -7.91 -13.05 -16.01
C ASP A 39 -8.68 -14.08 -16.84
N TRP A 40 -9.94 -14.31 -16.45
CA TRP A 40 -10.79 -15.32 -17.07
C TRP A 40 -11.05 -15.07 -18.55
N ASP A 41 -10.99 -13.82 -19.02
CA ASP A 41 -11.17 -13.46 -20.43
C ASP A 41 -9.96 -13.87 -21.29
N ARG A 42 -8.81 -14.15 -20.64
CA ARG A 42 -7.55 -14.57 -21.28
C ARG A 42 -7.21 -16.03 -21.08
N THR A 43 -8.03 -16.80 -20.35
CA THR A 43 -7.80 -18.25 -20.11
C THR A 43 -7.70 -19.08 -21.39
N ASN A 44 -8.30 -18.62 -22.49
CA ASN A 44 -8.16 -19.22 -23.81
C ASN A 44 -6.78 -19.03 -24.45
N GLU A 45 -5.94 -18.14 -23.90
CA GLU A 45 -4.54 -17.96 -24.30
C GLU A 45 -3.62 -19.02 -23.67
N ASN A 46 -4.07 -19.72 -22.62
CA ASN A 46 -3.29 -20.77 -21.97
C ASN A 46 -3.03 -21.94 -22.93
N GLU A 47 -1.87 -22.57 -22.79
CA GLU A 47 -1.42 -23.64 -23.69
C GLU A 47 -1.13 -24.92 -22.91
N PHE A 48 -1.68 -26.04 -23.37
CA PHE A 48 -1.37 -27.35 -22.81
C PHE A 48 -0.29 -28.02 -23.67
N LEU A 49 0.84 -28.33 -23.05
CA LEU A 49 1.84 -29.22 -23.65
C LEU A 49 1.44 -30.69 -23.45
N ILE A 50 0.88 -30.99 -22.27
CA ILE A 50 0.31 -32.30 -21.91
C ILE A 50 -0.96 -32.01 -21.12
N GLN A 51 -2.09 -32.62 -21.49
CA GLN A 51 -3.36 -32.37 -20.82
C GLN A 51 -3.93 -33.64 -20.20
N SER A 52 -4.08 -33.62 -18.88
CA SER A 52 -4.87 -34.60 -18.14
C SER A 52 -6.29 -34.07 -17.92
N MET A 53 -7.30 -34.85 -18.32
CA MET A 53 -8.70 -34.52 -18.04
C MET A 53 -9.12 -34.94 -16.62
N ASN A 54 -8.39 -35.90 -16.04
CA ASN A 54 -8.61 -36.35 -14.67
C ASN A 54 -7.29 -36.81 -14.05
N LEU A 55 -6.60 -35.90 -13.39
CA LEU A 55 -5.28 -36.08 -12.81
C LEU A 55 -5.25 -37.25 -11.83
N GLN A 56 -6.30 -37.42 -11.02
CA GLN A 56 -6.37 -38.55 -10.09
C GLN A 56 -6.51 -39.90 -10.80
N GLN A 57 -7.25 -39.96 -11.91
CA GLN A 57 -7.39 -41.19 -12.70
C GLN A 57 -6.12 -41.49 -13.47
N ASP A 58 -5.52 -40.47 -14.08
CA ASP A 58 -4.30 -40.62 -14.87
C ASP A 58 -3.11 -41.02 -14.00
N ILE A 59 -2.95 -40.46 -12.79
CA ILE A 59 -1.97 -40.94 -11.79
C ILE A 59 -2.17 -42.43 -11.49
N LYS A 60 -3.41 -42.86 -11.24
CA LYS A 60 -3.69 -44.27 -10.91
C LYS A 60 -3.42 -45.19 -12.09
N LYS A 61 -3.74 -44.74 -13.30
CA LYS A 61 -3.47 -45.46 -14.54
C LYS A 61 -1.95 -45.62 -14.73
N GLU A 62 -1.21 -44.53 -14.61
CA GLU A 62 0.25 -44.50 -14.74
C GLU A 62 0.94 -45.44 -13.74
N LEU A 63 0.51 -45.39 -12.47
CA LEU A 63 1.01 -46.31 -11.43
C LEU A 63 0.73 -47.78 -11.78
N LYS A 64 -0.47 -48.07 -12.28
CA LYS A 64 -0.88 -49.43 -12.64
C LYS A 64 -0.11 -49.96 -13.84
N GLU A 65 0.11 -49.12 -14.86
CA GLU A 65 0.92 -49.45 -16.04
C GLU A 65 2.37 -49.78 -15.66
N HIS A 66 2.86 -49.18 -14.57
CA HIS A 66 4.17 -49.44 -13.98
C HIS A 66 4.17 -50.52 -12.87
N GLY A 67 3.10 -51.32 -12.77
CA GLY A 67 3.01 -52.47 -11.86
C GLY A 67 2.78 -52.13 -10.38
N ILE A 68 2.31 -50.91 -10.09
CA ILE A 68 2.08 -50.42 -8.72
C ILE A 68 0.57 -50.38 -8.43
N ASP A 69 0.04 -51.49 -7.92
CA ASP A 69 -1.40 -51.61 -7.58
C ASP A 69 -1.77 -51.05 -6.19
N LYS A 70 -0.79 -50.89 -5.29
CA LYS A 70 -1.02 -50.47 -3.91
C LYS A 70 0.06 -49.49 -3.44
N TRP A 71 -0.37 -48.44 -2.76
CA TRP A 71 0.49 -47.47 -2.09
C TRP A 71 -0.10 -47.04 -0.75
N ARG A 72 0.75 -46.48 0.11
CA ARG A 72 0.35 -45.93 1.41
C ARG A 72 -0.62 -44.75 1.23
N LYS A 73 -1.62 -44.61 2.11
CA LYS A 73 -2.66 -43.57 2.01
C LYS A 73 -2.09 -42.14 1.95
N ASP A 74 -0.97 -41.92 2.62
CA ASP A 74 -0.25 -40.65 2.71
C ASP A 74 0.93 -40.56 1.72
N ALA A 75 0.98 -41.44 0.71
CA ALA A 75 2.00 -41.39 -0.33
C ALA A 75 1.93 -40.06 -1.07
N VAL A 76 3.10 -39.55 -1.39
CA VAL A 76 3.25 -38.51 -2.41
C VAL A 76 3.14 -39.22 -3.76
N VAL A 77 2.06 -38.90 -4.48
CA VAL A 77 1.73 -39.54 -5.77
C VAL A 77 1.93 -38.58 -6.95
N CYS A 78 2.16 -37.30 -6.65
CA CYS A 78 2.39 -36.28 -7.65
C CYS A 78 3.47 -35.32 -7.15
N ILE A 79 4.40 -34.96 -8.04
CA ILE A 79 5.26 -33.78 -7.90
C ILE A 79 4.62 -32.69 -8.75
N ASP A 80 4.43 -31.52 -8.14
CA ASP A 80 3.84 -30.33 -8.76
C ASP A 80 4.94 -29.30 -8.95
N GLY A 81 5.41 -29.18 -10.19
CA GLY A 81 6.46 -28.29 -10.63
C GLY A 81 5.90 -26.96 -11.11
N LEU A 82 6.47 -25.86 -10.66
CA LEU A 82 6.24 -24.51 -11.16
C LEU A 82 7.52 -24.04 -11.87
N TYR A 83 7.37 -23.58 -13.11
CA TYR A 83 8.43 -23.00 -13.91
C TYR A 83 8.02 -21.61 -14.38
N THR A 84 8.88 -20.63 -14.16
CA THR A 84 8.70 -19.25 -14.65
C THR A 84 10.06 -18.56 -14.71
N ALA A 85 10.07 -17.26 -15.00
CA ALA A 85 11.24 -16.41 -14.92
C ALA A 85 10.81 -15.04 -14.37
N SER A 86 11.78 -14.16 -14.10
CA SER A 86 11.46 -12.78 -13.73
C SER A 86 10.58 -12.11 -14.81
N PRO A 87 9.60 -11.25 -14.44
CA PRO A 87 8.67 -10.65 -15.39
C PRO A 87 9.36 -9.98 -16.59
N GLU A 88 10.50 -9.33 -16.35
CA GLU A 88 11.27 -8.61 -17.36
C GLU A 88 11.86 -9.53 -18.44
N PHE A 89 11.93 -10.84 -18.19
CA PHE A 89 12.32 -11.82 -19.21
C PHE A 89 11.25 -11.99 -20.29
N PHE A 90 9.98 -11.90 -19.92
CA PHE A 90 8.86 -12.12 -20.83
C PHE A 90 8.42 -10.84 -21.55
N GLU A 91 8.83 -9.67 -21.05
CA GLU A 91 8.53 -8.39 -21.69
C GLU A 91 9.05 -8.34 -23.13
N GLY A 92 8.14 -8.08 -24.08
CA GLY A 92 8.46 -7.99 -25.50
C GLY A 92 8.70 -9.33 -26.20
N LYS A 93 8.59 -10.47 -25.51
CA LYS A 93 8.63 -11.79 -26.13
C LYS A 93 7.30 -12.16 -26.78
N THR A 94 7.39 -12.86 -27.90
CA THR A 94 6.25 -13.50 -28.55
C THR A 94 5.81 -14.74 -27.78
N LYS A 95 4.56 -15.17 -28.01
CA LYS A 95 4.04 -16.39 -27.40
C LYS A 95 4.91 -17.60 -27.76
N GLU A 96 5.37 -17.67 -29.00
CA GLU A 96 6.22 -18.75 -29.51
C GLU A 96 7.57 -18.81 -28.79
N GLU A 97 8.20 -17.67 -28.51
CA GLU A 97 9.45 -17.62 -27.73
C GLU A 97 9.25 -18.06 -26.28
N CYS A 98 8.14 -17.65 -25.66
CA CYS A 98 7.76 -18.13 -24.33
C CYS A 98 7.52 -19.64 -24.32
N MET A 99 6.85 -20.17 -25.35
CA MET A 99 6.60 -21.61 -25.50
C MET A 99 7.89 -22.40 -25.67
N GLU A 100 8.90 -21.87 -26.38
CA GLU A 100 10.21 -22.52 -26.50
C GLU A 100 10.89 -22.67 -25.12
N TYR A 101 10.88 -21.60 -24.32
CA TYR A 101 11.39 -21.63 -22.94
C TYR A 101 10.70 -22.70 -22.09
N PHE A 102 9.37 -22.78 -22.16
CA PHE A 102 8.61 -23.74 -21.36
C PHE A 102 8.78 -25.19 -21.85
N LYS A 103 9.02 -25.42 -23.15
CA LYS A 103 9.35 -26.76 -23.67
C LYS A 103 10.69 -27.25 -23.13
N ASP A 104 11.71 -26.39 -23.09
CA ASP A 104 13.01 -26.75 -22.51
C ASP A 104 12.88 -27.02 -20.99
N CYS A 105 12.03 -26.25 -20.30
CA CYS A 105 11.69 -26.50 -18.90
C CYS A 105 10.98 -27.85 -18.68
N LEU A 106 10.07 -28.23 -19.59
CA LEU A 106 9.36 -29.51 -19.55
C LEU A 106 10.32 -30.67 -19.78
N GLU A 107 11.24 -30.57 -20.74
CA GLU A 107 12.26 -31.59 -21.00
C GLU A 107 13.15 -31.81 -19.75
N TYR A 108 13.59 -30.72 -19.11
CA TYR A 108 14.29 -30.81 -17.82
C TYR A 108 13.43 -31.48 -16.74
N HIS A 109 12.14 -31.17 -16.68
CA HIS A 109 11.22 -31.73 -15.69
C HIS A 109 11.06 -33.24 -15.84
N GLU A 110 10.81 -33.72 -17.06
CA GLU A 110 10.63 -35.16 -17.35
C GLU A 110 11.86 -35.98 -16.99
N LYS A 111 13.06 -35.45 -17.28
CA LYS A 111 14.33 -36.08 -16.90
C LYS A 111 14.52 -36.17 -15.37
N THR A 112 13.93 -35.25 -14.61
CA THR A 112 14.27 -35.04 -13.19
C THR A 112 13.22 -35.55 -12.21
N TYR A 113 11.94 -35.43 -12.56
CA TYR A 113 10.83 -35.56 -11.62
C TYR A 113 9.83 -36.66 -11.96
N GLY A 114 10.18 -37.57 -12.87
CA GLY A 114 9.36 -38.73 -13.22
C GLY A 114 8.42 -38.47 -14.39
N VAL A 115 7.38 -39.29 -14.53
CA VAL A 115 6.51 -39.26 -15.71
C VAL A 115 5.52 -38.10 -15.62
N THR A 116 5.63 -37.12 -16.52
CA THR A 116 4.71 -35.98 -16.59
C THR A 116 3.38 -36.40 -17.19
N ILE A 117 2.30 -36.06 -16.50
CA ILE A 117 0.92 -36.40 -16.89
C ILE A 117 0.07 -35.18 -17.22
N ASN A 118 0.52 -33.99 -16.80
CA ASN A 118 -0.10 -32.71 -17.15
C ASN A 118 0.97 -31.62 -17.15
N ALA A 119 0.94 -30.75 -18.16
CA ALA A 119 1.84 -29.61 -18.32
C ALA A 119 1.07 -28.49 -19.02
N VAL A 120 0.81 -27.40 -18.31
CA VAL A 120 0.02 -26.27 -18.78
C VAL A 120 0.75 -24.96 -18.51
N ILE A 121 0.71 -24.07 -19.51
CA ILE A 121 1.30 -22.75 -19.48
C ILE A 121 0.18 -21.73 -19.33
N HIS A 122 0.22 -20.98 -18.25
CA HIS A 122 -0.69 -19.89 -17.94
C HIS A 122 -0.15 -18.58 -18.51
N PHE A 123 -0.93 -17.93 -19.35
CA PHE A 123 -0.70 -16.57 -19.85
C PHE A 123 -1.71 -15.58 -19.29
N ASP A 124 -2.72 -16.07 -18.57
CA ASP A 124 -3.86 -15.35 -18.00
C ASP A 124 -3.61 -14.75 -16.61
N GLU A 125 -2.37 -14.79 -16.12
CA GLU A 125 -1.96 -14.20 -14.85
C GLU A 125 -0.86 -13.13 -15.06
N ALA A 126 -0.36 -12.53 -13.97
CA ALA A 126 0.58 -11.41 -14.04
C ALA A 126 1.91 -11.74 -14.75
N THR A 127 2.39 -12.98 -14.67
CA THR A 127 3.63 -13.41 -15.31
C THR A 127 3.44 -14.80 -15.91
N PRO A 128 3.82 -15.03 -17.18
CA PRO A 128 3.73 -16.35 -17.78
C PRO A 128 4.45 -17.40 -16.94
N HIS A 129 3.78 -18.51 -16.66
CA HIS A 129 4.34 -19.61 -15.88
C HIS A 129 3.73 -20.94 -16.29
N MET A 130 4.45 -22.02 -16.04
CA MET A 130 4.03 -23.37 -16.37
C MET A 130 3.92 -24.21 -15.10
N HIS A 131 2.80 -24.93 -14.98
CA HIS A 131 2.63 -26.01 -14.02
C HIS A 131 2.87 -27.35 -14.69
N CYS A 132 3.68 -28.21 -14.07
CA CYS A 132 3.95 -29.57 -14.50
C CYS A 132 3.63 -30.53 -13.38
N GLN A 133 2.71 -31.47 -13.61
CA GLN A 133 2.40 -32.53 -12.66
C GLN A 133 2.96 -33.84 -13.16
N SER A 134 3.82 -34.47 -12.35
CA SER A 134 4.44 -35.75 -12.67
C SER A 134 4.19 -36.80 -11.60
N VAL A 135 4.16 -38.07 -12.00
CA VAL A 135 4.12 -39.22 -11.10
C VAL A 135 5.56 -39.59 -10.73
N PRO A 136 5.93 -39.61 -9.43
CA PRO A 136 7.33 -39.78 -9.03
C PRO A 136 7.76 -41.25 -9.06
N LEU A 137 7.89 -41.78 -10.27
CA LEU A 137 8.33 -43.13 -10.59
C LEU A 137 9.86 -43.18 -10.69
N VAL A 138 10.46 -44.14 -10.01
CA VAL A 138 11.90 -44.42 -10.09
C VAL A 138 12.10 -45.84 -10.56
N GLU A 139 12.81 -46.00 -11.67
CA GLU A 139 13.25 -47.31 -12.18
C GLU A 139 14.34 -47.90 -11.27
N ARG A 140 14.27 -49.20 -11.04
CA ARG A 140 15.22 -49.97 -10.24
C ARG A 140 16.12 -50.80 -11.15
N GLU A 141 17.23 -51.29 -10.60
CA GLU A 141 18.21 -52.09 -11.35
C GLU A 141 17.62 -53.37 -11.97
N ASP A 142 16.52 -53.89 -11.42
CA ASP A 142 15.79 -55.05 -11.92
C ASP A 142 14.75 -54.70 -13.01
N GLY A 143 14.68 -53.44 -13.45
CA GLY A 143 13.70 -52.92 -14.41
C GLY A 143 12.31 -52.69 -13.81
N SER A 144 12.12 -52.89 -12.51
CA SER A 144 10.86 -52.56 -11.83
C SER A 144 10.77 -51.07 -11.50
N PHE A 145 9.56 -50.55 -11.39
CA PHE A 145 9.32 -49.16 -11.02
C PHE A 145 8.80 -49.05 -9.59
N LYS A 146 9.22 -47.97 -8.91
CA LYS A 146 8.77 -47.67 -7.56
C LYS A 146 8.36 -46.22 -7.42
N LEU A 147 7.20 -46.01 -6.81
CA LEU A 147 6.72 -44.69 -6.40
C LEU A 147 7.59 -44.15 -5.25
N CYS A 148 8.45 -43.17 -5.54
CA CYS A 148 9.43 -42.66 -4.58
C CYS A 148 9.75 -41.16 -4.78
N ALA A 149 8.83 -40.28 -4.39
CA ALA A 149 9.06 -38.83 -4.40
C ALA A 149 10.23 -38.38 -3.51
N LYS A 150 10.58 -39.14 -2.46
CA LYS A 150 11.72 -38.80 -1.58
C LYS A 150 13.05 -38.85 -2.33
N GLU A 151 13.22 -39.83 -3.19
CA GLU A 151 14.43 -40.04 -3.98
C GLU A 151 14.51 -39.01 -5.11
N LEU A 152 13.40 -38.79 -5.82
CA LEU A 152 13.30 -37.76 -6.85
C LEU A 152 13.30 -36.33 -6.31
N MET A 153 13.04 -36.07 -5.04
CA MET A 153 13.12 -34.71 -4.47
C MET A 153 14.41 -34.47 -3.67
N GLY A 154 15.01 -35.54 -3.18
CA GLY A 154 16.29 -35.49 -2.49
C GLY A 154 16.30 -34.69 -1.20
N ASN A 155 17.51 -34.30 -0.79
CA ASN A 155 17.80 -33.43 0.34
C ASN A 155 18.20 -32.01 -0.12
N ILE A 156 18.50 -31.13 0.84
CA ILE A 156 18.82 -29.72 0.56
C ILE A 156 19.99 -29.55 -0.42
N LYS A 157 21.03 -30.41 -0.34
CA LYS A 157 22.19 -30.35 -1.25
C LYS A 157 21.77 -30.69 -2.68
N GLN A 158 20.91 -31.69 -2.84
CA GLN A 158 20.37 -32.08 -4.15
C GLN A 158 19.46 -30.99 -4.72
N TYR A 159 18.69 -30.27 -3.90
CA TYR A 159 17.96 -29.08 -4.37
C TYR A 159 18.88 -27.98 -4.88
N HIS A 160 19.96 -27.65 -4.14
CA HIS A 160 20.94 -26.66 -4.61
C HIS A 160 21.58 -27.09 -5.94
N GLN A 161 21.96 -28.36 -6.04
CA GLN A 161 22.53 -28.94 -7.25
C GLN A 161 21.55 -28.84 -8.43
N ARG A 162 20.28 -29.19 -8.24
CA ARG A 162 19.26 -29.10 -9.30
C ARG A 162 18.99 -27.69 -9.76
N GLN A 163 19.02 -26.72 -8.85
CA GLN A 163 18.90 -25.33 -9.26
C GLN A 163 20.08 -24.91 -10.14
N ASN A 164 21.29 -25.44 -9.90
CA ASN A 164 22.45 -25.22 -10.77
C ASN A 164 22.26 -25.92 -12.12
N GLU A 165 21.85 -27.19 -12.11
CA GLU A 165 21.58 -27.97 -13.33
C GLU A 165 20.49 -27.33 -14.19
N PHE A 166 19.40 -26.83 -13.58
CA PHE A 166 18.34 -26.11 -14.29
C PHE A 166 18.87 -24.83 -14.95
N HIS A 167 19.73 -24.07 -14.26
CA HIS A 167 20.37 -22.91 -14.87
C HIS A 167 21.31 -23.31 -16.01
N GLU A 168 22.10 -24.37 -15.86
CA GLU A 168 23.04 -24.84 -16.87
C GLU A 168 22.33 -25.39 -18.12
N GLU A 169 21.28 -26.21 -17.93
CA GLU A 169 20.54 -26.86 -19.03
C GLU A 169 19.54 -25.91 -19.70
N VAL A 170 18.90 -25.01 -18.94
CA VAL A 170 17.86 -24.11 -19.46
C VAL A 170 18.30 -22.64 -19.36
N GLY A 171 18.56 -22.16 -18.15
CA GLY A 171 18.77 -20.73 -17.89
C GLY A 171 19.82 -20.04 -18.78
N LEU A 172 20.96 -20.69 -19.03
CA LEU A 172 22.05 -20.17 -19.87
C LEU A 172 21.61 -19.89 -21.31
N LYS A 173 20.80 -20.76 -21.92
CA LYS A 173 20.28 -20.59 -23.29
C LYS A 173 19.48 -19.29 -23.42
N TYR A 174 18.81 -18.88 -22.35
CA TYR A 174 17.90 -17.74 -22.31
C TYR A 174 18.50 -16.49 -21.66
N GLY A 175 19.78 -16.52 -21.28
CA GLY A 175 20.44 -15.39 -20.60
C GLY A 175 19.89 -15.11 -19.20
N LEU A 176 19.28 -16.10 -18.56
CA LEU A 176 18.73 -16.02 -17.20
C LEU A 176 19.80 -16.35 -16.17
N GLU A 177 19.80 -15.61 -15.07
CA GLU A 177 20.72 -15.85 -13.96
C GLU A 177 20.25 -16.95 -13.02
N ARG A 178 21.22 -17.56 -12.35
CA ARG A 178 20.99 -18.51 -11.26
C ARG A 178 20.60 -17.76 -9.99
N GLY A 179 19.51 -18.17 -9.33
CA GLY A 179 19.10 -17.60 -8.04
C GLY A 179 20.23 -17.62 -6.99
N GLN A 180 20.35 -16.57 -6.20
CA GLN A 180 21.47 -16.43 -5.26
C GLN A 180 21.47 -17.52 -4.19
N VAL A 181 22.64 -18.09 -3.90
CA VAL A 181 22.85 -18.99 -2.76
C VAL A 181 23.00 -18.10 -1.52
N GLN A 182 21.94 -17.97 -0.73
CA GLN A 182 21.98 -17.18 0.49
C GLN A 182 22.56 -17.98 1.67
N ASP A 183 23.28 -17.27 2.54
CA ASP A 183 23.77 -17.80 3.79
C ASP A 183 22.62 -18.11 4.76
N ARG A 184 22.95 -18.90 5.79
CA ARG A 184 21.97 -19.53 6.67
C ARG A 184 21.02 -18.56 7.39
N GLU A 185 21.47 -17.34 7.60
CA GLU A 185 20.80 -16.24 8.33
C GLU A 185 19.96 -15.32 7.42
N GLU A 186 20.25 -15.28 6.12
CA GLU A 186 19.57 -14.41 5.14
C GLU A 186 18.64 -15.19 4.21
N ARG A 187 18.26 -16.41 4.58
CA ARG A 187 17.45 -17.28 3.72
C ARG A 187 16.08 -16.66 3.47
N ARG A 188 15.77 -16.45 2.20
CA ARG A 188 14.40 -16.21 1.74
C ARG A 188 13.56 -17.43 2.07
N GLU A 189 12.52 -17.21 2.86
CA GLU A 189 11.45 -18.18 3.05
C GLU A 189 10.48 -18.08 1.88
N HIS A 190 9.95 -19.23 1.46
CA HIS A 190 8.89 -19.23 0.46
C HIS A 190 7.62 -18.72 1.12
N LEU A 191 7.04 -17.67 0.55
CA LEU A 191 5.77 -17.11 0.94
C LEU A 191 4.70 -17.66 0.00
N ASP A 192 3.54 -18.04 0.55
CA ASP A 192 2.38 -18.33 -0.29
C ASP A 192 2.02 -17.11 -1.15
N THR A 193 1.36 -17.29 -2.29
CA THR A 193 1.04 -16.19 -3.23
C THR A 193 0.29 -15.03 -2.53
N LEU A 194 -0.61 -15.35 -1.60
CA LEU A 194 -1.36 -14.34 -0.85
C LEU A 194 -0.48 -13.58 0.14
N GLU A 195 0.41 -14.29 0.84
CA GLU A 195 1.40 -13.69 1.77
C GLU A 195 2.38 -12.81 0.99
N PHE A 196 2.83 -13.32 -0.15
CA PHE A 196 3.39 -12.66 -1.32
C PHE A 196 2.97 -11.20 -1.44
N LYS A 197 1.74 -11.11 -1.97
CA LYS A 197 1.06 -9.86 -2.33
C LYS A 197 0.79 -8.99 -1.11
N THR A 198 0.51 -9.59 0.04
CA THR A 198 0.30 -8.84 1.29
C THR A 198 1.57 -8.11 1.69
N GLN A 199 2.72 -8.80 1.68
CA GLN A 199 4.00 -8.17 2.01
C GLN A 199 4.36 -7.04 1.03
N GLU A 200 4.21 -7.24 -0.27
CA GLU A 200 4.47 -6.18 -1.25
C GLU A 200 3.58 -4.96 -1.01
N LYS A 201 2.26 -5.16 -0.86
CA LYS A 201 1.33 -4.06 -0.57
C LYS A 201 1.63 -3.37 0.75
N THR A 202 2.06 -4.11 1.79
CA THR A 202 2.46 -3.46 3.05
C THR A 202 3.71 -2.60 2.88
N LYS A 203 4.68 -3.00 2.06
CA LYS A 203 5.88 -2.20 1.77
C LYS A 203 5.52 -0.93 1.00
N GLU A 204 4.69 -1.03 -0.04
CA GLU A 204 4.18 0.12 -0.78
C GLU A 204 3.43 1.08 0.13
N LEU A 205 2.60 0.55 1.04
CA LEU A 205 1.87 1.35 2.01
C LEU A 205 2.82 2.05 2.99
N THR A 206 3.85 1.37 3.49
CA THR A 206 4.88 1.97 4.36
C THR A 206 5.61 3.11 3.66
N GLN A 207 6.05 2.91 2.41
CA GLN A 207 6.70 3.96 1.62
C GLN A 207 5.77 5.16 1.38
N SER A 208 4.50 4.90 1.12
CA SER A 208 3.49 5.95 0.96
C SER A 208 3.26 6.74 2.25
N ILE A 209 3.24 6.06 3.40
CA ILE A 209 3.14 6.69 4.72
C ILE A 209 4.35 7.59 4.98
N GLU A 210 5.56 7.09 4.74
CA GLU A 210 6.80 7.88 4.87
C GLU A 210 6.77 9.12 3.98
N ALA A 211 6.34 8.99 2.72
CA ALA A 211 6.18 10.13 1.81
C ALA A 211 5.19 11.17 2.36
N VAL A 212 4.04 10.74 2.90
CA VAL A 212 3.06 11.64 3.53
C VAL A 212 3.63 12.34 4.76
N GLU A 213 4.45 11.68 5.58
CA GLU A 213 5.11 12.30 6.72
C GLU A 213 6.10 13.39 6.29
N THR A 214 6.87 13.16 5.23
CA THR A 214 7.77 14.19 4.69
C THR A 214 7.00 15.42 4.20
N LEU A 215 5.89 15.21 3.49
CA LEU A 215 5.02 16.30 3.01
C LEU A 215 4.39 17.08 4.18
N LYS A 216 4.00 16.40 5.27
CA LYS A 216 3.51 17.08 6.48
C LYS A 216 4.56 17.99 7.11
N LEU A 217 5.82 17.54 7.18
CA LEU A 217 6.93 18.35 7.69
C LEU A 217 7.19 19.58 6.83
N GLU A 218 7.10 19.44 5.50
CA GLU A 218 7.22 20.58 4.58
C GLU A 218 6.03 21.55 4.72
N GLY A 219 4.82 21.02 4.84
CA GLY A 219 3.62 21.81 5.12
C GLY A 219 3.73 22.63 6.42
N ALA A 220 4.27 22.06 7.48
CA ALA A 220 4.52 22.76 8.75
C ALA A 220 5.53 23.91 8.58
N LYS A 221 6.60 23.71 7.80
CA LYS A 221 7.58 24.77 7.49
C LYS A 221 6.95 25.91 6.69
N LEU A 222 6.11 25.58 5.71
CA LEU A 222 5.38 26.59 4.93
C LEU A 222 4.40 27.37 5.79
N GLN A 223 3.67 26.71 6.68
CA GLN A 223 2.77 27.36 7.61
C GLN A 223 3.50 28.35 8.54
N GLY A 224 4.67 27.97 9.08
CA GLY A 224 5.50 28.90 9.85
C GLY A 224 5.99 30.11 9.04
N ARG A 225 6.28 29.93 7.74
CA ARG A 225 6.62 31.06 6.85
C ARG A 225 5.42 31.98 6.60
N ILE A 226 4.22 31.43 6.48
CA ILE A 226 2.98 32.20 6.32
C ILE A 226 2.72 33.04 7.58
N GLU A 227 2.81 32.43 8.77
CA GLU A 227 2.63 33.15 10.05
C GLU A 227 3.64 34.29 10.19
N SER A 228 4.92 34.05 9.85
CA SER A 228 5.92 35.11 9.85
C SER A 228 5.55 36.25 8.90
N LYS A 229 5.02 35.95 7.72
CA LYS A 229 4.61 36.96 6.74
C LYS A 229 3.36 37.72 7.15
N GLN A 230 2.43 37.08 7.86
CA GLN A 230 1.26 37.74 8.44
C GLN A 230 1.67 38.73 9.53
N ASN A 231 2.60 38.36 10.41
CA ASN A 231 3.15 39.28 11.41
C ASN A 231 3.88 40.48 10.78
N ASP A 232 4.67 40.24 9.72
CA ASP A 232 5.29 41.32 8.94
C ASP A 232 4.21 42.28 8.37
N LEU A 233 3.09 41.72 7.88
CA LEU A 233 1.98 42.48 7.30
C LEU A 233 1.31 43.38 8.35
N GLU A 234 0.96 42.83 9.51
CA GLU A 234 0.35 43.58 10.62
C GLU A 234 1.27 44.71 11.11
N ALA A 235 2.57 44.46 11.18
CA ALA A 235 3.54 45.49 11.56
C ALA A 235 3.55 46.66 10.58
N VAL A 236 3.49 46.38 9.27
CA VAL A 236 3.44 47.40 8.22
C VAL A 236 2.11 48.15 8.24
N GLU A 237 0.98 47.46 8.41
CA GLU A 237 -0.33 48.10 8.54
C GLU A 237 -0.35 49.08 9.72
N GLY A 238 0.21 48.69 10.86
CA GLY A 238 0.37 49.57 12.03
C GLY A 238 1.31 50.76 11.79
N GLU A 239 2.33 50.64 10.92
CA GLU A 239 3.14 51.78 10.47
C GLU A 239 2.38 52.73 9.55
N ILE A 240 1.59 52.19 8.61
CA ILE A 240 0.73 52.97 7.72
C ILE A 240 -0.29 53.77 8.54
N GLU A 241 -0.94 53.16 9.52
CA GLU A 241 -1.94 53.84 10.35
C GLU A 241 -1.34 54.95 11.21
N ARG A 242 -0.16 54.71 11.79
CA ARG A 242 0.61 55.77 12.49
C ARG A 242 1.00 56.91 11.55
N SER A 243 1.30 56.62 10.30
CA SER A 243 1.67 57.62 9.29
C SER A 243 0.44 58.42 8.84
N ARG A 244 -0.70 57.77 8.62
CA ARG A 244 -2.00 58.41 8.34
C ARG A 244 -2.43 59.36 9.46
N GLY A 245 -2.30 58.94 10.73
CA GLY A 245 -2.63 59.80 11.87
C GLY A 245 -1.70 61.02 12.02
N LYS A 246 -0.45 60.95 11.53
CA LYS A 246 0.44 62.13 11.44
C LYS A 246 0.02 63.05 10.30
N LEU A 247 -0.31 62.48 9.14
CA LEU A 247 -0.84 63.21 7.98
C LEU A 247 -2.09 64.02 8.34
N GLU A 248 -3.08 63.41 9.00
CA GLU A 248 -4.32 64.08 9.41
C GLU A 248 -4.06 65.29 10.34
N LYS A 249 -3.12 65.14 11.29
CA LYS A 249 -2.72 66.25 12.18
C LYS A 249 -2.04 67.38 11.40
N LEU A 250 -1.21 67.04 10.43
CA LEU A 250 -0.53 68.01 9.57
C LEU A 250 -1.52 68.72 8.64
N GLU A 251 -2.46 68.00 8.03
CA GLU A 251 -3.55 68.58 7.24
C GLU A 251 -4.40 69.56 8.06
N GLY A 252 -4.73 69.20 9.31
CA GLY A 252 -5.44 70.10 10.22
C GLY A 252 -4.66 71.39 10.52
N GLN A 253 -3.33 71.32 10.62
CA GLN A 253 -2.47 72.50 10.77
C GLN A 253 -2.40 73.33 9.48
N VAL A 254 -2.32 72.68 8.31
CA VAL A 254 -2.34 73.35 7.01
C VAL A 254 -3.66 74.06 6.76
N LYS A 255 -4.80 73.44 7.13
CA LYS A 255 -6.13 74.03 7.03
C LYS A 255 -6.24 75.27 7.92
N LYS A 256 -5.82 75.17 9.19
CA LYS A 256 -5.73 76.34 10.09
C LYS A 256 -4.85 77.44 9.53
N ALA A 257 -3.72 77.13 8.89
CA ALA A 257 -2.84 78.13 8.27
C ALA A 257 -3.46 78.76 7.00
N LYS A 258 -4.22 78.00 6.21
CA LYS A 258 -4.98 78.51 5.05
C LYS A 258 -6.15 79.40 5.48
N ASP A 259 -6.84 79.03 6.56
CA ASP A 259 -7.93 79.82 7.15
C ASP A 259 -7.38 81.11 7.79
N PHE A 260 -6.23 81.06 8.45
CA PHE A 260 -5.51 82.26 8.95
C PHE A 260 -5.12 83.24 7.82
N LYS A 261 -4.84 82.73 6.61
CA LYS A 261 -4.61 83.55 5.41
C LYS A 261 -5.89 84.17 4.85
N LYS A 262 -7.06 83.54 5.03
CA LYS A 262 -8.36 84.07 4.61
C LYS A 262 -8.91 85.11 5.61
N GLU A 263 -8.73 84.88 6.91
CA GLU A 263 -9.32 85.74 7.96
C GLU A 263 -8.61 87.11 8.09
N LYS A 264 -7.34 87.23 7.70
CA LYS A 264 -6.63 88.52 7.57
C LYS A 264 -6.78 89.19 6.20
N ALA A 265 -7.45 88.55 5.23
CA ALA A 265 -7.71 89.12 3.90
C ALA A 265 -9.03 89.91 3.82
N ASP A 266 -9.93 89.76 4.80
CA ASP A 266 -11.20 90.51 4.88
C ASP A 266 -11.28 91.33 6.18
N LYS A 267 -10.58 92.48 6.19
CA LYS A 267 -10.97 93.81 6.75
C LYS A 267 -9.76 94.62 7.26
N ASP A 268 -9.54 95.76 6.61
CA ASP A 268 -8.96 96.99 7.20
C ASP A 268 -10.14 97.96 7.44
N ILE A 269 -10.04 98.81 8.46
CA ILE A 269 -11.01 99.84 8.86
C ILE A 269 -11.26 100.90 7.76
N LEU A 270 -10.45 100.98 6.68
CA LEU A 270 -10.54 102.07 5.68
C LEU A 270 -10.47 101.69 4.17
N GLY A 271 -10.59 100.42 3.78
CA GLY A 271 -10.92 100.02 2.39
C GLY A 271 -10.03 100.54 1.25
N ARG A 272 -8.70 100.37 1.30
CA ARG A 272 -7.78 100.64 0.16
C ARG A 272 -6.85 99.46 -0.14
N PRO A 273 -6.41 99.25 -1.41
CA PRO A 273 -5.53 98.14 -1.76
C PRO A 273 -4.08 98.45 -1.35
N ARG A 274 -3.41 97.54 -0.63
CA ARG A 274 -1.98 97.65 -0.33
C ARG A 274 -1.16 96.87 -1.34
N ASP A 275 -0.45 97.61 -2.19
CA ASP A 275 0.77 97.13 -2.84
C ASP A 275 1.87 96.98 -1.78
N ARG A 276 2.44 95.76 -1.74
CA ARG A 276 3.50 95.26 -0.84
C ARG A 276 3.11 95.08 0.63
N VAL A 277 3.00 93.80 1.02
CA VAL A 277 2.94 93.35 2.41
C VAL A 277 4.38 93.27 2.95
N THR A 278 4.73 94.13 3.91
CA THR A 278 5.94 93.93 4.72
C THR A 278 5.65 92.89 5.79
N LEU A 279 6.17 91.68 5.59
CA LEU A 279 6.19 90.61 6.59
C LEU A 279 7.34 90.86 7.57
N ASP A 280 7.07 90.70 8.86
CA ASP A 280 8.12 90.68 9.87
C ASP A 280 9.09 89.51 9.58
N TRP A 281 10.40 89.71 9.80
CA TRP A 281 11.41 88.74 9.40
C TRP A 281 11.24 87.39 10.12
N THR A 282 10.69 87.38 11.33
CA THR A 282 10.38 86.15 12.08
C THR A 282 9.16 85.42 11.51
N GLU A 283 8.15 86.15 11.04
CA GLU A 283 6.97 85.60 10.36
C GLU A 283 7.29 85.09 8.95
N TYR A 284 8.14 85.77 8.18
CA TYR A 284 8.63 85.28 6.89
C TYR A 284 9.42 83.97 7.05
N ARG A 285 10.28 83.89 8.08
CA ARG A 285 11.07 82.69 8.38
C ARG A 285 10.21 81.52 8.88
N SER A 286 9.12 81.79 9.60
CA SER A 286 8.18 80.75 10.04
C SER A 286 7.34 80.21 8.87
N LEU A 287 6.94 81.09 7.94
CA LEU A 287 6.26 80.73 6.69
C LEU A 287 7.13 79.91 5.74
N GLN A 288 8.42 80.27 5.59
CA GLN A 288 9.35 79.44 4.82
C GLN A 288 9.55 78.05 5.43
N LYS A 289 9.62 77.96 6.77
CA LYS A 289 9.70 76.66 7.47
C LYS A 289 8.43 75.81 7.29
N THR A 290 7.25 76.43 7.28
CA THR A 290 5.99 75.71 7.06
C THR A 290 5.82 75.30 5.61
N ALA A 291 6.17 76.15 4.64
CA ALA A 291 6.16 75.79 3.22
C ALA A 291 7.09 74.61 2.92
N LYS A 292 8.31 74.61 3.49
CA LYS A 292 9.25 73.48 3.35
C LYS A 292 8.70 72.18 3.96
N LYS A 293 8.04 72.26 5.12
CA LYS A 293 7.35 71.11 5.71
C LYS A 293 6.21 70.59 4.85
N VAL A 294 5.50 71.44 4.12
CA VAL A 294 4.43 71.01 3.20
C VAL A 294 5.03 70.24 2.01
N GLU A 295 6.13 70.73 1.42
CA GLU A 295 6.84 69.99 0.36
C GLU A 295 7.38 68.63 0.86
N ASP A 296 7.87 68.56 2.10
CA ASP A 296 8.33 67.31 2.70
C ASP A 296 7.17 66.32 2.90
N VAL A 297 5.97 66.80 3.27
CA VAL A 297 4.76 65.98 3.42
C VAL A 297 4.24 65.47 2.08
N GLU A 298 4.21 66.31 1.04
CA GLU A 298 3.80 65.89 -0.31
C GLU A 298 4.74 64.81 -0.88
N ARG A 299 6.05 64.87 -0.54
CA ARG A 299 6.99 63.79 -0.86
C ARG A 299 6.73 62.51 -0.08
N GLU A 300 6.47 62.58 1.22
CA GLU A 300 6.15 61.40 2.03
C GLU A 300 4.88 60.71 1.57
N GLU A 301 3.82 61.47 1.25
CA GLU A 301 2.56 60.94 0.72
C GLU A 301 2.77 60.23 -0.62
N SER A 302 3.58 60.81 -1.51
CA SER A 302 3.95 60.19 -2.80
C SER A 302 4.69 58.84 -2.61
N LEU A 303 5.60 58.78 -1.63
CA LEU A 303 6.32 57.54 -1.26
C LEU A 303 5.39 56.49 -0.63
N LEU A 304 4.40 56.92 0.16
CA LEU A 304 3.42 56.05 0.79
C LEU A 304 2.50 55.41 -0.25
N ASN A 305 1.99 56.22 -1.19
CA ASN A 305 1.18 55.75 -2.32
C ASN A 305 1.96 54.76 -3.22
N TYR A 306 3.27 54.98 -3.39
CA TYR A 306 4.13 54.03 -4.10
C TYR A 306 4.25 52.69 -3.34
N ARG A 307 4.46 52.73 -2.01
CA ARG A 307 4.56 51.54 -1.17
C ARG A 307 3.25 50.76 -1.09
N GLU A 308 2.10 51.43 -0.97
CA GLU A 308 0.78 50.79 -0.98
C GLU A 308 0.56 50.01 -2.30
N ARG A 309 0.90 50.60 -3.46
CA ARG A 309 0.83 49.89 -4.75
C ARG A 309 1.73 48.66 -4.82
N GLN A 310 2.94 48.74 -4.27
CA GLN A 310 3.86 47.60 -4.23
C GLN A 310 3.32 46.48 -3.32
N PHE A 311 2.67 46.84 -2.21
CA PHE A 311 2.00 45.89 -1.33
C PHE A 311 0.81 45.19 -2.00
N GLU A 312 -0.04 45.94 -2.71
CA GLU A 312 -1.16 45.37 -3.47
C GLU A 312 -0.69 44.43 -4.58
N GLN A 313 0.41 44.77 -5.28
CA GLN A 313 1.02 43.89 -6.29
C GLN A 313 1.56 42.60 -5.67
N ASN A 314 2.34 42.69 -4.59
CA ASN A 314 2.88 41.51 -3.91
C ASN A 314 1.77 40.63 -3.33
N LYS A 315 0.69 41.23 -2.81
CA LYS A 315 -0.48 40.48 -2.34
C LYS A 315 -1.17 39.73 -3.48
N ALA A 316 -1.33 40.37 -4.64
CA ALA A 316 -1.90 39.74 -5.83
C ALA A 316 -1.03 38.59 -6.38
N GLU A 317 0.30 38.65 -6.23
CA GLU A 317 1.20 37.56 -6.62
C GLU A 317 1.18 36.37 -5.67
N ILE A 318 0.99 36.59 -4.36
CA ILE A 318 1.04 35.53 -3.33
C ILE A 318 -0.32 34.82 -3.16
N GLN A 319 -1.44 35.55 -3.33
CA GLN A 319 -2.79 35.00 -3.13
C GLN A 319 -3.07 33.70 -3.91
N PRO A 320 -2.79 33.59 -5.23
CA PRO A 320 -3.08 32.37 -5.97
C PRO A 320 -2.25 31.15 -5.49
N ASN A 321 -1.06 31.36 -4.95
CA ASN A 321 -0.26 30.26 -4.38
C ASN A 321 -0.84 29.76 -3.05
N ILE A 322 -1.44 30.64 -2.25
CA ILE A 322 -2.15 30.27 -1.02
C ILE A 322 -3.41 29.48 -1.36
N ASP A 323 -4.17 29.94 -2.37
CA ASP A 323 -5.40 29.30 -2.81
C ASP A 323 -5.11 27.90 -3.39
N ALA A 324 -4.05 27.75 -4.20
CA ALA A 324 -3.61 26.45 -4.71
C ALA A 324 -3.17 25.48 -3.59
N ALA A 325 -2.41 25.97 -2.61
CA ALA A 325 -2.00 25.16 -1.47
C ALA A 325 -3.20 24.73 -0.58
N ALA A 326 -4.25 25.55 -0.51
CA ALA A 326 -5.49 25.20 0.18
C ALA A 326 -6.27 24.10 -0.56
N GLU A 327 -6.36 24.15 -1.88
CA GLU A 327 -6.99 23.11 -2.71
C GLU A 327 -6.24 21.77 -2.62
N ASP A 328 -4.91 21.79 -2.67
CA ASP A 328 -4.08 20.58 -2.55
C ASP A 328 -4.22 19.95 -1.15
N ARG A 329 -4.30 20.78 -0.09
CA ARG A 329 -4.57 20.31 1.28
C ARG A 329 -5.96 19.69 1.40
N GLU A 330 -6.96 20.22 0.71
CA GLU A 330 -8.32 19.67 0.70
C GLU A 330 -8.39 18.33 -0.04
N LYS A 331 -7.69 18.19 -1.18
CA LYS A 331 -7.58 16.91 -1.90
C LYS A 331 -6.89 15.84 -1.05
N ALA A 332 -5.75 16.17 -0.45
CA ALA A 332 -5.02 15.24 0.42
C ALA A 332 -5.85 14.81 1.65
N ALA A 333 -6.69 15.70 2.20
CA ALA A 333 -7.60 15.37 3.29
C ALA A 333 -8.71 14.38 2.84
N LYS A 334 -9.24 14.54 1.62
CA LYS A 334 -10.23 13.63 1.03
C LYS A 334 -9.64 12.24 0.74
N GLU A 335 -8.44 12.17 0.20
CA GLU A 335 -7.72 10.91 -0.04
C GLU A 335 -7.41 10.18 1.27
N LEU A 336 -6.97 10.90 2.31
CA LEU A 336 -6.74 10.34 3.64
C LEU A 336 -8.03 9.80 4.27
N GLN A 337 -9.18 10.46 4.06
CA GLN A 337 -10.47 9.99 4.53
C GLN A 337 -10.89 8.70 3.82
N GLN A 338 -10.73 8.63 2.49
CA GLN A 338 -11.04 7.43 1.72
C GLN A 338 -10.15 6.23 2.13
N ALA A 339 -8.86 6.48 2.39
CA ALA A 339 -7.95 5.44 2.88
C ALA A 339 -8.35 4.92 4.27
N ARG A 340 -8.86 5.79 5.16
CA ARG A 340 -9.40 5.39 6.47
C ARG A 340 -10.66 4.57 6.34
N GLU A 341 -11.62 4.99 5.50
CA GLU A 341 -12.85 4.23 5.25
C GLU A 341 -12.55 2.86 4.63
N TYR A 342 -11.60 2.78 3.70
CA TYR A 342 -11.15 1.51 3.13
C TYR A 342 -10.48 0.60 4.17
N LYS A 343 -9.64 1.17 5.05
CA LYS A 343 -9.04 0.45 6.18
C LYS A 343 -10.11 -0.09 7.13
N ASP A 344 -11.07 0.74 7.53
CA ASP A 344 -12.15 0.34 8.45
C ASP A 344 -13.04 -0.75 7.84
N ASN A 345 -13.30 -0.68 6.53
CA ASN A 345 -14.02 -1.72 5.79
C ASN A 345 -13.22 -3.02 5.68
N LEU A 346 -11.90 -2.96 5.45
CA LEU A 346 -11.02 -4.13 5.47
C LEU A 346 -10.93 -4.74 6.88
N GLU A 347 -10.78 -3.93 7.91
CA GLU A 347 -10.80 -4.40 9.31
C GLU A 347 -12.13 -5.05 9.64
N SER A 348 -13.26 -4.46 9.24
CA SER A 348 -14.61 -5.05 9.41
C SER A 348 -14.79 -6.34 8.62
N TYR A 349 -14.27 -6.41 7.39
CA TYR A 349 -14.30 -7.62 6.56
C TYR A 349 -13.46 -8.73 7.19
N ILE A 350 -12.23 -8.42 7.62
CA ILE A 350 -11.32 -9.34 8.30
C ILE A 350 -11.90 -9.81 9.63
N LEU A 351 -12.44 -8.90 10.45
CA LEU A 351 -13.15 -9.22 11.70
C LEU A 351 -14.40 -10.08 11.44
N GLY A 352 -15.12 -9.83 10.36
CA GLY A 352 -16.31 -10.59 9.97
C GLY A 352 -15.98 -12.00 9.44
N THR A 353 -14.91 -12.16 8.67
CA THR A 353 -14.47 -13.45 8.13
C THR A 353 -13.72 -14.27 9.19
N ALA A 354 -12.78 -13.65 9.93
CA ALA A 354 -12.08 -14.29 11.03
C ALA A 354 -13.02 -14.57 12.21
N GLY A 355 -13.98 -13.69 12.48
CA GLY A 355 -15.03 -13.90 13.47
C GLY A 355 -15.96 -15.05 13.09
N LYS A 356 -16.40 -15.15 11.84
CA LYS A 356 -17.20 -16.30 11.37
C LYS A 356 -16.42 -17.61 11.40
N GLN A 357 -15.16 -17.61 11.00
CA GLN A 357 -14.30 -18.79 11.10
C GLN A 357 -14.04 -19.19 12.56
N ALA A 358 -13.81 -18.21 13.44
CA ALA A 358 -13.66 -18.45 14.88
C ALA A 358 -14.95 -18.95 15.52
N GLU A 359 -16.11 -18.45 15.08
CA GLU A 359 -17.41 -18.86 15.58
C GLU A 359 -17.80 -20.25 15.05
N GLU A 360 -17.47 -20.59 13.81
CA GLU A 360 -17.57 -21.95 13.26
C GLU A 360 -16.65 -22.91 14.02
N MET A 361 -15.37 -22.54 14.24
CA MET A 361 -14.44 -23.33 15.05
C MET A 361 -14.91 -23.46 16.51
N PHE A 362 -15.51 -22.42 17.09
CA PHE A 362 -16.07 -22.44 18.44
C PHE A 362 -17.34 -23.31 18.54
N GLN A 363 -18.17 -23.32 17.51
CA GLN A 363 -19.32 -24.23 17.43
C GLN A 363 -18.87 -25.69 17.23
N GLU A 364 -17.85 -25.94 16.42
CA GLU A 364 -17.21 -27.25 16.30
C GLU A 364 -16.59 -27.70 17.63
N PHE A 365 -15.93 -26.79 18.34
CA PHE A 365 -15.37 -27.00 19.67
C PHE A 365 -16.46 -27.33 20.71
N LYS A 366 -17.56 -26.56 20.76
CA LYS A 366 -18.75 -26.85 21.59
C LYS A 366 -19.36 -28.21 21.27
N ASN A 367 -19.50 -28.54 19.98
CA ASN A 367 -20.02 -29.82 19.53
C ASN A 367 -19.08 -31.00 19.86
N SER A 368 -17.77 -30.75 19.95
CA SER A 368 -16.76 -31.71 20.38
C SER A 368 -16.82 -31.95 21.90
N LEU A 369 -16.94 -30.88 22.70
CA LEU A 369 -17.10 -30.96 24.15
C LEU A 369 -18.39 -31.70 24.57
N ALA A 370 -19.49 -31.49 23.84
CA ALA A 370 -20.76 -32.18 24.07
C ALA A 370 -20.72 -33.70 23.78
N LYS A 371 -19.70 -34.20 23.07
CA LYS A 371 -19.56 -35.60 22.65
C LYS A 371 -18.60 -36.43 23.51
N GLY A 372 -18.05 -35.86 24.58
CA GLY A 372 -17.10 -36.54 25.46
C GLY A 372 -15.66 -36.28 25.03
N TYR A 373 -14.92 -35.64 25.93
CA TYR A 373 -13.55 -35.11 25.85
C TYR A 373 -12.60 -35.81 24.88
N ASP A 374 -12.22 -35.10 23.81
CA ASP A 374 -11.02 -35.36 22.99
C ASP A 374 -10.03 -34.20 23.21
N MET A 375 -9.16 -34.35 24.22
CA MET A 375 -8.24 -33.29 24.68
C MET A 375 -7.23 -32.89 23.60
N ASP A 376 -6.86 -33.81 22.70
CA ASP A 376 -5.88 -33.54 21.63
C ASP A 376 -6.46 -32.58 20.58
N LYS A 377 -7.78 -32.65 20.33
CA LYS A 377 -8.48 -31.69 19.47
C LYS A 377 -8.58 -30.32 20.10
N LEU A 378 -8.80 -30.24 21.41
CA LEU A 378 -8.87 -28.97 22.13
C LEU A 378 -7.52 -28.26 22.07
N GLU A 379 -6.42 -29.00 22.29
CA GLU A 379 -5.06 -28.45 22.24
C GLU A 379 -4.65 -27.99 20.82
N PHE A 380 -5.14 -28.67 19.78
CA PHE A 380 -4.94 -28.25 18.38
C PHE A 380 -5.68 -26.94 18.07
N ILE A 381 -6.95 -26.83 18.49
CA ILE A 381 -7.77 -25.64 18.25
C ILE A 381 -7.21 -24.44 19.02
N GLU A 382 -6.76 -24.65 20.27
CA GLU A 382 -6.07 -23.64 21.08
C GLU A 382 -4.81 -23.09 20.38
N LYS A 383 -3.94 -23.98 19.87
CA LYS A 383 -2.73 -23.58 19.12
C LYS A 383 -3.02 -22.84 17.82
N GLU A 384 -4.11 -23.15 17.14
CA GLU A 384 -4.53 -22.41 15.95
C GLU A 384 -5.07 -21.02 16.29
N LEU A 385 -5.90 -20.89 17.34
CA LEU A 385 -6.48 -19.61 17.74
C LEU A 385 -5.43 -18.60 18.26
N GLN A 386 -4.36 -19.07 18.92
CA GLN A 386 -3.25 -18.22 19.38
C GLN A 386 -2.45 -17.57 18.25
N LYS A 387 -2.51 -18.08 17.02
CA LYS A 387 -1.80 -17.52 15.86
C LYS A 387 -2.43 -16.25 15.33
N TYR A 388 -3.71 -16.02 15.62
CA TYR A 388 -4.45 -14.88 15.12
C TYR A 388 -4.52 -13.79 16.20
N ASN A 389 -4.12 -12.57 15.87
CA ASN A 389 -4.02 -11.46 16.81
C ASN A 389 -4.89 -10.29 16.32
N VAL A 390 -5.81 -9.82 17.17
CA VAL A 390 -6.78 -8.79 16.84
C VAL A 390 -6.68 -7.67 17.88
N GLY A 391 -6.25 -6.48 17.45
CA GLY A 391 -6.12 -5.33 18.35
C GLY A 391 -5.08 -5.51 19.46
N GLY A 392 -4.07 -6.36 19.26
CA GLY A 392 -3.01 -6.65 20.23
C GLY A 392 -3.36 -7.70 21.29
N LYS A 393 -4.54 -8.33 21.22
CA LYS A 393 -4.92 -9.53 21.98
C LYS A 393 -5.05 -10.73 21.05
N SER A 394 -4.60 -11.91 21.47
CA SER A 394 -4.80 -13.12 20.67
C SER A 394 -6.29 -13.48 20.60
N LEU A 395 -6.69 -14.11 19.51
CA LEU A 395 -8.08 -14.56 19.30
C LEU A 395 -8.48 -15.60 20.37
N PHE A 396 -7.50 -16.34 20.89
CA PHE A 396 -7.65 -17.20 22.06
C PHE A 396 -8.02 -16.40 23.32
N ASP A 397 -7.31 -15.31 23.64
CA ASP A 397 -7.60 -14.47 24.82
C ASP A 397 -9.04 -13.92 24.77
N ILE A 398 -9.49 -13.52 23.59
CA ILE A 398 -10.85 -13.00 23.36
C ILE A 398 -11.90 -14.09 23.55
N VAL A 399 -11.62 -15.31 23.09
CA VAL A 399 -12.51 -16.46 23.24
C VAL A 399 -12.56 -16.95 24.70
N GLU A 400 -11.42 -16.95 25.38
CA GLU A 400 -11.30 -17.31 26.80
C GLU A 400 -12.06 -16.31 27.69
N GLU A 401 -11.94 -15.00 27.42
CA GLU A 401 -12.66 -13.92 28.12
C GLU A 401 -14.19 -14.11 27.98
N LYS A 402 -14.69 -14.36 26.76
CA LYS A 402 -16.12 -14.65 26.52
C LYS A 402 -16.60 -15.97 27.12
N PHE A 403 -15.73 -16.98 27.19
CA PHE A 403 -16.07 -18.26 27.80
C PHE A 403 -16.24 -18.11 29.32
N GLN A 404 -15.37 -17.31 29.95
CA GLN A 404 -15.47 -16.99 31.38
C GLN A 404 -16.74 -16.19 31.70
N GLU A 405 -17.10 -15.20 30.87
CA GLU A 405 -18.38 -14.48 31.01
C GLU A 405 -19.57 -15.45 30.95
N HIS A 406 -19.53 -16.44 30.06
CA HIS A 406 -20.61 -17.42 29.93
C HIS A 406 -20.65 -18.44 31.08
N ILE A 407 -19.50 -18.85 31.61
CA ILE A 407 -19.43 -19.67 32.83
C ILE A 407 -19.99 -18.87 34.01
N GLU A 408 -19.63 -17.59 34.15
CA GLU A 408 -20.17 -16.72 35.19
C GLU A 408 -21.68 -16.54 35.06
N GLU A 409 -22.23 -16.44 33.85
CA GLU A 409 -23.68 -16.45 33.60
C GLU A 409 -24.34 -17.77 34.01
N ILE A 410 -23.73 -18.91 33.67
CA ILE A 410 -24.24 -20.25 34.03
C ILE A 410 -24.15 -20.47 35.54
N GLU A 411 -23.06 -20.06 36.18
CA GLU A 411 -22.89 -20.13 37.63
C GLU A 411 -23.86 -19.19 38.35
N HIS A 412 -24.10 -18.00 37.81
CA HIS A 412 -25.08 -17.06 38.33
C HIS A 412 -26.51 -17.62 38.19
N GLN A 413 -26.84 -18.26 37.05
CA GLN A 413 -28.09 -18.98 36.87
C GLN A 413 -28.21 -20.18 37.82
N ALA A 414 -27.14 -20.96 38.00
CA ALA A 414 -27.11 -22.09 38.92
C ALA A 414 -27.23 -21.65 40.40
N ARG A 415 -26.65 -20.51 40.79
CA ARG A 415 -26.82 -19.92 42.13
C ARG A 415 -28.21 -19.33 42.36
N SER A 416 -28.91 -18.95 41.28
CA SER A 416 -30.32 -18.50 41.34
C SER A 416 -31.30 -19.67 41.54
N TRP A 417 -30.84 -20.90 41.31
CA TRP A 417 -31.56 -22.13 41.64
C TRP A 417 -31.07 -22.58 43.01
N GLY A 418 -31.82 -22.20 44.07
CA GLY A 418 -31.48 -22.59 45.44
C GLY A 418 -31.38 -24.12 45.63
N PRO A 419 -30.86 -24.58 46.78
CA PRO A 419 -30.63 -26.01 47.05
C PRO A 419 -31.97 -26.73 47.29
N GLU A 420 -32.67 -27.06 46.21
CA GLU A 420 -33.72 -28.08 46.19
C GLU A 420 -33.43 -29.04 45.03
N LEU A 421 -32.53 -29.98 45.31
CA LEU A 421 -32.56 -31.33 44.76
C LEU A 421 -32.48 -32.33 45.92
#